data_AF-S6WKT6-F1
#
_entry.id   AF-S6WKT6-F1
#
_cell.length_a   1.000
_cell.length_b   1.000
_cell.length_c   1.000
_cell.angle_alpha   90.00
_cell.angle_beta   90.00
_cell.angle_gamma   90.00
#
_symmetry.space_group_name_H-M   'P 1'
#
loop_
_entity.id
_entity.type
_entity.pdbx_description
1 polymer ?
#
loop_
_entity_poly.entity_id
_entity_poly.type
_entity_poly.pdbx_seq_one_letter_code
_entity_poly.pdbx_strand_id
1 'polypeptide(L)'
;FLLLGWDAFCGLPTWHRWEELLEHCHIVVLQRPDADSESPDAMRNLLAARAVSDPKALKGPGGQITFVWQTPLSVSATQIRQLLASGKSVRFLVPDAVLAYIDVHGLYRAPNTDGSP
;
A
#
# COMPACT_ATOMS: atom_id res chain seq x y z
N PHE A 1 -8.51 11.96 4.20
CA PHE A 1 -8.15 11.18 3.00
C PHE A 1 -7.76 9.78 3.43
N LEU A 2 -8.20 8.75 2.71
CA LEU A 2 -7.73 7.37 2.82
C LEU A 2 -6.84 7.08 1.61
N LEU A 3 -5.58 6.72 1.84
CA LEU A 3 -4.63 6.40 0.77
C LEU A 3 -4.60 4.89 0.54
N LEU A 4 -4.82 4.46 -0.70
CA LEU A 4 -4.82 3.05 -1.09
C LEU A 4 -3.90 2.85 -2.29
N GLY A 5 -3.22 1.70 -2.34
CA GLY A 5 -2.62 1.24 -3.59
C GLY A 5 -3.67 0.73 -4.56
N TRP A 6 -3.33 0.66 -5.85
CA TRP A 6 -4.20 0.13 -6.89
C TRP A 6 -4.79 -1.26 -6.56
N ASP A 7 -3.96 -2.21 -6.10
CA ASP A 7 -4.42 -3.57 -5.76
C ASP A 7 -5.50 -3.58 -4.68
N ALA A 8 -5.34 -2.77 -3.63
CA ALA A 8 -6.31 -2.64 -2.56
C ALA A 8 -7.61 -1.96 -3.04
N PHE A 9 -7.50 -1.00 -3.97
CA PHE A 9 -8.64 -0.35 -4.58
C PHE A 9 -9.47 -1.30 -5.47
N CYS A 10 -8.83 -2.18 -6.24
CA CYS A 10 -9.53 -3.22 -6.99
C CYS A 10 -10.27 -4.21 -6.08
N GLY A 11 -9.71 -4.50 -4.90
CA GLY A 11 -10.35 -5.32 -3.88
C GLY A 11 -11.40 -4.58 -3.04
N LEU A 12 -11.55 -3.25 -3.18
CA LEU A 12 -12.40 -2.43 -2.32
C LEU A 12 -13.86 -2.92 -2.23
N PRO A 13 -14.51 -3.39 -3.32
CA PRO A 13 -15.88 -3.92 -3.25
C PRO A 13 -16.04 -5.15 -2.34
N THR A 14 -14.95 -5.84 -2.00
CA THR A 14 -14.97 -7.00 -1.09
C THR A 14 -14.92 -6.59 0.39
N TRP A 15 -14.65 -5.31 0.67
CA TRP A 15 -14.56 -4.83 2.04
C TRP A 15 -15.95 -4.69 2.65
N HIS A 16 -16.04 -4.89 3.95
CA HIS A 16 -17.27 -4.72 4.69
C HIS A 16 -17.76 -3.27 4.62
N ARG A 17 -18.97 -3.05 4.09
CA ARG A 17 -19.61 -1.73 3.94
C ARG A 17 -18.73 -0.69 3.23
N TRP A 18 -18.04 -1.13 2.18
CA TRP A 18 -17.03 -0.32 1.49
C TRP A 18 -17.54 1.01 0.92
N GLU A 19 -18.83 1.10 0.54
CA GLU A 19 -19.43 2.34 0.01
C GLU A 19 -19.48 3.47 1.05
N GLU A 20 -19.63 3.13 2.33
CA GLU A 20 -19.72 4.10 3.43
C GLU A 20 -18.39 4.79 3.73
N LEU A 21 -17.27 4.22 3.27
CA LEU A 21 -15.95 4.85 3.41
C LEU A 21 -15.95 6.26 2.80
N LEU A 22 -16.72 6.46 1.71
CA LEU A 22 -16.85 7.74 1.05
C LEU A 22 -17.70 8.75 1.83
N GLU A 23 -18.53 8.31 2.76
CA GLU A 23 -19.26 9.23 3.65
C GLU A 23 -18.31 9.90 4.65
N HIS A 24 -17.20 9.23 4.98
CA HIS A 24 -16.26 9.67 6.00
C HIS A 24 -14.97 10.26 5.45
N CYS A 25 -14.61 9.99 4.19
CA CYS A 25 -13.37 10.48 3.62
C CYS A 25 -13.37 10.52 2.08
N HIS A 26 -12.36 11.20 1.53
CA HIS A 26 -11.95 11.01 0.14
C HIS A 26 -10.98 9.83 0.04
N ILE A 27 -11.08 9.06 -1.04
CA ILE A 27 -10.15 7.97 -1.35
C ILE A 27 -9.12 8.47 -2.38
N VAL A 28 -7.84 8.31 -2.06
CA VAL A 28 -6.72 8.67 -2.93
C VAL A 28 -6.02 7.37 -3.33
N VAL A 29 -6.09 7.03 -4.61
CA VAL A 29 -5.55 5.78 -5.15
C VAL A 29 -4.17 6.05 -5.77
N LEU A 30 -3.14 5.43 -5.20
CA LEU A 30 -1.79 5.43 -5.72
C LEU A 30 -1.70 4.41 -6.86
N GLN A 31 -1.56 4.93 -8.09
CA GLN A 31 -1.32 4.11 -9.27
C GLN A 31 0.16 3.74 -9.36
N ARG A 32 0.41 2.51 -9.81
CA ARG A 32 1.76 2.02 -10.11
C ARG A 32 1.90 1.78 -11.62
N PRO A 33 3.10 1.92 -12.20
CA PRO A 33 3.32 1.75 -13.64
C PRO A 33 3.02 0.33 -14.16
N ASP A 34 3.06 -0.66 -13.27
CA ASP A 34 2.86 -2.09 -13.55
C ASP A 34 1.40 -2.55 -13.36
N ALA A 35 0.50 -1.63 -13.02
CA ALA A 35 -0.92 -1.93 -12.84
C ALA A 35 -1.67 -1.85 -14.19
N ASP A 36 -1.55 -2.88 -15.02
CA ASP A 36 -2.30 -3.05 -16.27
C ASP A 36 -3.78 -3.45 -16.05
N SER A 37 -4.28 -3.42 -14.81
CA SER A 37 -5.64 -3.89 -14.54
C SER A 37 -6.66 -2.80 -14.82
N GLU A 38 -7.73 -3.14 -15.55
CA GLU A 38 -8.92 -2.31 -15.59
C GLU A 38 -9.58 -2.27 -14.20
N SER A 39 -10.28 -1.18 -13.88
CA SER A 39 -11.08 -1.10 -12.66
C SER A 39 -12.24 -2.11 -12.74
N PRO A 40 -12.60 -2.79 -11.64
CA PRO A 40 -13.75 -3.71 -11.62
C PRO A 40 -15.04 -3.05 -12.08
N ASP A 41 -15.93 -3.80 -12.74
CA ASP A 41 -17.22 -3.27 -13.23
C ASP A 41 -18.08 -2.67 -12.11
N ALA A 42 -18.05 -3.27 -10.91
CA ALA A 42 -18.72 -2.76 -9.72
C ALA A 42 -18.30 -1.31 -9.37
N MET A 43 -17.08 -0.93 -9.77
CA MET A 43 -16.50 0.38 -9.51
C MET A 43 -16.82 1.41 -10.60
N ARG A 44 -17.28 0.96 -11.78
CA ARG A 44 -17.54 1.81 -12.96
C ARG A 44 -18.52 2.95 -12.67
N ASN A 45 -19.66 2.62 -12.06
CA ASN A 45 -20.68 3.60 -11.72
C ASN A 45 -20.21 4.56 -10.63
N LEU A 46 -19.49 4.05 -9.63
CA LEU A 46 -18.97 4.88 -8.55
C LEU A 46 -17.92 5.87 -9.06
N LEU A 47 -17.00 5.42 -9.92
CA LEU A 47 -16.00 6.27 -10.53
C LEU A 47 -16.64 7.33 -11.42
N ALA A 48 -17.63 6.96 -12.23
CA ALA A 48 -18.39 7.93 -13.02
C ALA A 48 -19.04 9.01 -12.15
N ALA A 49 -19.51 8.66 -10.94
CA ALA A 49 -20.19 9.59 -10.04
C ALA A 49 -19.25 10.40 -9.13
N ARG A 50 -18.10 9.84 -8.72
CA ARG A 50 -17.28 10.36 -7.61
C ARG A 50 -15.82 10.63 -7.97
N ALA A 51 -15.33 10.21 -9.13
CA ALA A 51 -13.95 10.42 -9.50
C ALA A 51 -13.66 11.88 -9.86
N VAL A 52 -12.51 12.38 -9.42
CA VAL A 52 -11.95 13.66 -9.82
C VAL A 52 -10.52 13.49 -10.32
N SER A 53 -10.22 14.14 -11.44
CA SER A 53 -8.94 13.99 -12.15
C SER A 53 -7.76 14.67 -11.44
N ASP A 54 -8.02 15.72 -10.65
CA ASP A 54 -6.99 16.47 -9.92
C ASP A 54 -7.21 16.32 -8.40
N PRO A 55 -6.21 15.84 -7.63
CA PRO A 55 -6.27 15.81 -6.17
C PRO A 55 -6.59 17.18 -5.55
N LYS A 56 -6.20 18.29 -6.18
CA LYS A 56 -6.51 19.64 -5.71
C LYS A 56 -7.97 20.03 -5.92
N ALA A 57 -8.71 19.29 -6.75
CA ALA A 57 -10.14 19.49 -6.99
C ALA A 57 -11.02 18.75 -5.96
N LEU A 58 -10.43 18.01 -5.02
CA LEU A 58 -11.15 17.43 -3.89
C LEU A 58 -11.75 18.54 -3.02
N LYS A 59 -13.04 18.41 -2.68
CA LYS A 59 -13.81 19.41 -1.94
C LYS A 59 -14.65 18.76 -0.84
N GLY A 60 -14.78 19.47 0.26
CA GLY A 60 -15.56 19.02 1.40
C GLY A 60 -14.81 18.01 2.27
N PRO A 61 -15.52 17.35 3.19
CA PRO A 61 -14.91 16.42 4.14
C PRO A 61 -14.65 15.01 3.55
N GLY A 62 -15.35 14.64 2.47
CA GLY A 62 -15.26 13.30 1.89
C GLY A 62 -16.09 13.12 0.62
N GLY A 63 -16.14 11.89 0.10
CA GLY A 63 -17.09 11.51 -0.93
C GLY A 63 -16.57 11.49 -2.36
N GLN A 64 -15.25 11.65 -2.55
CA GLN A 64 -14.64 11.70 -3.88
C GLN A 64 -13.43 10.77 -3.95
N ILE A 65 -13.13 10.32 -5.17
CA ILE A 65 -12.01 9.44 -5.47
C ILE A 65 -11.06 10.18 -6.40
N THR A 66 -9.75 10.11 -6.16
CA THR A 66 -8.75 10.62 -7.11
C THR A 66 -7.63 9.62 -7.29
N PHE A 67 -6.92 9.76 -8.40
CA PHE A 67 -5.78 8.91 -8.74
C PHE A 67 -4.50 9.74 -8.79
N VAL A 68 -3.46 9.25 -8.14
CA VAL A 68 -2.15 9.89 -8.10
C VAL A 68 -1.09 8.92 -8.59
N TRP A 69 -0.21 9.43 -9.45
CA TRP A 69 0.95 8.68 -9.91
C TRP A 69 2.06 8.77 -8.88
N GLN A 70 2.60 7.62 -8.49
CA GLN A 70 3.80 7.54 -7.66
C GLN A 70 4.87 6.77 -8.43
N THR A 71 6.07 7.35 -8.54
CA THR A 71 7.24 6.58 -8.95
C THR A 71 7.60 5.64 -7.80
N PRO A 72 7.46 4.32 -7.96
CA PRO A 72 7.78 3.40 -6.89
C PRO A 72 9.29 3.38 -6.68
N LEU A 73 9.71 3.46 -5.42
CA LEU A 73 11.03 2.96 -5.05
C LEU A 73 10.93 1.43 -5.12
N SER A 74 11.85 0.77 -5.84
CA SER A 74 11.86 -0.69 -6.02
C SER A 74 12.25 -1.42 -4.72
N VAL A 75 11.41 -1.30 -3.69
CA VAL A 75 11.59 -1.87 -2.36
C VAL A 75 10.27 -2.48 -1.93
N SER A 76 10.30 -3.74 -1.49
CA SER A 76 9.13 -4.43 -0.94
C SER A 76 9.43 -5.03 0.43
N ALA A 77 8.42 -5.10 1.30
CA ALA A 77 8.55 -5.72 2.61
C ALA A 77 8.92 -7.21 2.52
N THR A 78 8.42 -7.91 1.48
CA THR A 78 8.78 -9.32 1.23
C THR A 78 10.27 -9.48 0.96
N GLN A 79 10.83 -8.64 0.09
CA GLN A 79 12.26 -8.65 -0.21
C GLN A 79 13.10 -8.31 1.03
N ILE A 80 12.70 -7.29 1.81
CA ILE A 80 13.39 -6.91 3.05
C ILE A 80 13.43 -8.09 4.04
N ARG A 81 12.30 -8.77 4.26
CA ARG A 81 12.26 -9.94 5.17
C ARG A 81 13.14 -11.08 4.67
N GLN A 82 13.19 -11.34 3.37
CA GLN A 82 14.06 -12.36 2.78
C GLN A 82 15.56 -12.03 2.95
N LEU A 83 15.92 -10.75 2.77
CA LEU A 83 17.29 -10.29 3.00
C LEU A 83 17.69 -10.47 4.47
N LEU A 84 16.83 -10.03 5.40
CA LEU A 84 17.07 -10.20 6.84
C LEU A 84 17.17 -11.66 7.26
N ALA A 85 16.29 -12.53 6.75
CA ALA A 85 16.32 -13.96 7.03
C ALA A 85 17.59 -14.64 6.49
N SER A 86 18.20 -14.11 5.43
CA SER A 86 19.47 -14.59 4.87
C SER A 86 20.71 -13.89 5.47
N GLY A 87 20.55 -13.11 6.54
CA GLY A 87 21.65 -12.39 7.19
C GLY A 87 22.22 -11.23 6.36
N LYS A 88 21.53 -10.80 5.29
CA LYS A 88 21.95 -9.68 4.44
C LYS A 88 21.48 -8.36 5.03
N SER A 89 22.31 -7.32 4.87
CA SER A 89 21.97 -5.97 5.30
C SER A 89 20.85 -5.38 4.45
N VAL A 90 19.93 -4.67 5.11
CA VAL A 90 18.85 -3.88 4.48
C VAL A 90 19.06 -2.38 4.67
N ARG A 91 20.29 -1.96 4.99
CA ARG A 91 20.66 -0.54 5.11
C ARG A 91 20.30 0.19 3.81
N PHE A 92 19.79 1.41 3.94
CA PHE A 92 19.26 2.24 2.84
C PHE A 92 17.96 1.74 2.20
N LEU A 93 17.45 0.55 2.54
CA LEU A 93 16.12 0.09 2.11
C LEU A 93 15.03 0.44 3.13
N VAL A 94 15.42 0.71 4.38
CA VAL A 94 14.57 1.18 5.46
C VAL A 94 15.21 2.39 6.15
N PRO A 95 14.43 3.24 6.85
CA PRO A 95 15.00 4.29 7.68
C PRO A 95 15.95 3.72 8.74
N ASP A 96 17.03 4.43 9.05
CA ASP A 96 18.06 3.97 10.00
C ASP A 96 17.49 3.62 11.39
N ALA A 97 16.50 4.37 11.87
CA ALA A 97 15.82 4.08 13.13
C ALA A 97 15.05 2.74 13.10
N VAL A 98 14.48 2.37 11.95
CA VAL A 98 13.78 1.09 11.77
C VAL A 98 14.80 -0.06 11.70
N LEU A 99 15.94 0.16 11.04
CA LEU A 99 17.03 -0.83 11.02
C LEU A 99 17.54 -1.12 12.43
N ALA A 100 17.82 -0.08 13.23
CA ALA A 100 18.25 -0.23 14.61
C ALA A 100 17.24 -1.03 15.45
N TYR A 101 15.95 -0.76 15.26
CA TYR A 101 14.88 -1.49 15.94
C TYR A 101 14.84 -2.98 15.55
N ILE A 102 14.98 -3.29 14.26
CA ILE A 102 15.05 -4.67 13.75
C ILE A 102 16.22 -5.42 14.38
N ASP A 103 17.38 -4.78 14.48
CA ASP A 103 18.59 -5.39 15.03
C ASP A 103 18.51 -5.63 16.53
N VAL A 104 18.02 -4.66 17.31
CA VAL A 104 17.86 -4.76 18.77
C VAL A 104 16.90 -5.90 19.14
N HIS A 105 15.84 -6.10 18.37
CA HIS A 105 14.82 -7.11 18.67
C HIS A 105 14.98 -8.42 17.88
N GLY A 106 16.01 -8.54 17.05
CA GLY A 106 16.26 -9.75 16.25
C GLY A 106 15.11 -10.10 15.29
N LEU A 107 14.36 -9.11 14.79
CA LEU A 107 13.17 -9.33 13.97
C LEU A 107 13.53 -9.92 12.60
N TYR A 108 12.66 -10.80 12.09
CA TYR A 108 12.75 -11.41 10.75
C TYR A 108 14.03 -12.22 10.48
N ARG A 109 14.76 -12.61 11.53
CA ARG A 109 15.90 -13.53 11.42
C ARG A 109 15.39 -14.96 11.22
N ALA A 110 16.15 -15.76 10.46
CA ALA A 110 15.87 -17.18 10.39
C ALA A 110 15.95 -17.79 11.81
N PRO A 111 15.09 -18.76 12.14
CA PRO A 111 15.27 -19.51 13.38
C PRO A 111 16.67 -20.10 13.38
N ASN A 112 17.40 -19.95 14.50
CA ASN A 112 18.67 -20.65 14.70
C ASN A 112 18.36 -22.16 14.67
N THR A 113 18.48 -22.78 13.50
CA THR A 113 18.72 -24.21 13.41
C THR A 113 20.19 -24.43 13.75
N ASP A 114 20.57 -24.11 14.99
CA ASP A 114 21.78 -24.67 15.57
C ASP A 114 21.44 -26.14 15.83
N GLY A 115 22.00 -26.99 14.98
CA GLY A 115 22.02 -28.42 15.22
C GLY A 115 22.59 -28.68 16.62
N SER A 116 21.84 -29.40 17.42
CA SER A 116 22.40 -30.25 18.46
C SER A 116 22.21 -31.71 18.03
N PRO A 117 23.18 -32.55 18.37
CA PRO A 117 23.65 -33.69 17.56
C PRO A 117 22.67 -34.86 17.47
#